data_AF-A0A9P0ZAG1-F1
#
_entry.id   AF-A0A9P0ZAG1-F1
#
_cell.length_a   1.000
_cell.length_b   1.000
_cell.length_c   1.000
_cell.angle_alpha   90.00
_cell.angle_beta   90.00
_cell.angle_gamma   90.00
#
_symmetry.space_group_name_H-M   'P 1'
#
loop_
_entity.id
_entity.type
_entity.pdbx_description
1 polymer ?
#
loop_
_entity_poly.entity_id
_entity_poly.type
_entity_poly.pdbx_seq_one_letter_code
_entity_poly.pdbx_strand_id
1 'polypeptide(L)'
;MAKALDLVNITPQMRGWSCQVRIVKTFDEKLSSNTPGKRFMQILLEDKHGIRVQAVVFDNDIPRYNSTLHLDSCYTISNASVKPQ
;
A
#
# COMPACT_ATOMS: atom_id res chain seq x y z
N MET A 1 4.79 20.12 4.08
CA MET A 1 4.34 18.81 3.56
C MET A 1 4.34 18.90 2.04
N ALA A 2 4.89 17.90 1.33
CA ALA A 2 4.84 17.87 -0.13
C ALA A 2 3.39 17.66 -0.61
N LYS A 3 3.05 18.19 -1.78
CA LYS A 3 1.72 18.04 -2.39
C LYS A 3 1.42 16.55 -2.64
N ALA A 4 0.23 16.09 -2.27
CA ALA A 4 -0.21 14.73 -2.58
C ALA A 4 -0.33 14.54 -4.10
N LEU A 5 0.21 13.42 -4.60
CA LEU A 5 0.17 13.00 -5.99
C LEU A 5 -0.98 12.02 -6.21
N ASP A 6 -1.44 11.93 -7.45
CA ASP A 6 -2.33 10.86 -7.92
C ASP A 6 -1.51 9.61 -8.24
N LEU A 7 -2.10 8.41 -8.13
CA LEU A 7 -1.35 7.15 -8.26
C LEU A 7 -0.64 7.03 -9.61
N VAL A 8 -1.29 7.48 -10.67
CA VAL A 8 -0.75 7.45 -12.06
C VAL A 8 0.53 8.27 -12.24
N ASN A 9 0.79 9.22 -11.34
CA ASN A 9 1.96 10.09 -11.41
C ASN A 9 3.15 9.59 -10.57
N ILE A 10 2.99 8.45 -9.87
CA ILE A 10 4.02 7.88 -9.01
C ILE A 10 4.83 6.86 -9.80
N THR A 11 6.14 7.03 -9.83
CA THR A 11 7.07 6.14 -10.55
C THR A 11 7.99 5.37 -9.59
N PRO A 12 8.52 4.21 -9.99
CA PRO A 12 9.44 3.41 -9.15
C PRO A 12 10.68 4.15 -8.64
N GLN A 13 11.16 5.15 -9.39
CA GLN A 13 12.36 5.92 -9.04
C GLN A 13 12.05 7.10 -8.10
N MET A 14 10.78 7.44 -7.92
CA MET A 14 10.36 8.59 -7.14
C MET A 14 10.55 8.35 -5.64
N ARG A 15 11.08 9.35 -4.94
CA ARG A 15 11.20 9.39 -3.47
C ARG A 15 10.45 10.60 -2.92
N GLY A 16 10.09 10.61 -1.64
CA GLY A 16 9.43 11.77 -1.03
C GLY A 16 7.96 11.94 -1.42
N TRP A 17 7.35 10.95 -2.06
CA TRP A 17 5.98 11.05 -2.56
C TRP A 17 4.96 10.77 -1.45
N SER A 18 3.76 11.33 -1.63
CA SER A 18 2.58 10.99 -0.84
C SER A 18 1.35 10.93 -1.73
N CYS A 19 0.36 10.11 -1.38
CA CYS A 19 -0.87 9.92 -2.12
C CYS A 19 -2.03 9.69 -1.14
N GLN A 20 -3.20 10.25 -1.45
CA GLN A 20 -4.43 9.96 -0.72
C GLN A 20 -5.14 8.79 -1.38
N VAL A 21 -5.43 7.76 -0.58
CA VAL A 21 -6.08 6.53 -1.05
C VAL A 21 -7.12 6.05 -0.04
N ARG A 22 -8.14 5.38 -0.55
CA ARG A 22 -9.13 4.62 0.20
C ARG A 22 -8.72 3.16 0.28
N ILE A 23 -8.92 2.54 1.43
CA ILE A 23 -8.73 1.09 1.60
C ILE A 23 -9.94 0.36 1.01
N VAL A 24 -9.75 -0.30 -0.12
CA VAL A 24 -10.82 -1.07 -0.78
C VAL A 24 -10.91 -2.47 -0.22
N LYS A 25 -9.78 -3.07 0.13
CA LYS A 25 -9.73 -4.42 0.69
C LYS A 25 -8.39 -4.69 1.37
N THR A 26 -8.42 -5.37 2.50
CA THR A 26 -7.25 -6.02 3.10
C THR A 26 -7.40 -7.53 2.91
N PHE A 27 -6.33 -8.20 2.49
CA PHE A 27 -6.32 -9.66 2.32
C PHE A 27 -5.69 -10.32 3.55
N ASP A 28 -5.96 -11.61 3.76
CA ASP A 28 -5.33 -12.35 4.84
C ASP A 28 -3.80 -12.43 4.66
N GLU A 29 -3.10 -12.53 5.79
CA GLU A 29 -1.67 -12.79 5.84
C GLU A 29 -1.33 -14.15 5.21
N LYS A 30 -0.26 -14.19 4.41
CA LYS A 30 0.22 -15.38 3.70
C LYS A 30 1.71 -15.59 3.91
N LEU A 31 2.14 -16.85 3.85
CA LEU A 31 3.55 -17.21 3.75
C LEU A 31 4.04 -16.99 2.32
N SER A 32 5.23 -16.39 2.17
CA SER A 32 5.90 -16.22 0.89
C SER A 32 6.42 -17.56 0.39
N SER A 33 6.04 -17.94 -0.83
CA SER A 33 6.59 -19.11 -1.53
C SER A 33 8.03 -18.88 -1.99
N ASN A 34 8.39 -17.63 -2.29
CA ASN A 34 9.69 -17.28 -2.88
C ASN A 34 10.75 -16.99 -1.82
N THR A 35 10.33 -16.74 -0.58
CA THR A 35 11.25 -16.42 0.52
C THR A 35 10.77 -17.15 1.78
N PRO A 36 11.32 -18.35 2.04
CA PRO A 36 10.92 -19.15 3.19
C PRO A 36 10.98 -18.36 4.50
N GLY A 37 9.94 -18.48 5.32
CA GLY A 37 9.83 -17.81 6.61
C GLY A 37 9.37 -16.34 6.55
N LYS A 38 9.19 -15.76 5.36
CA LYS A 38 8.62 -14.40 5.21
C LYS A 38 7.11 -14.45 5.10
N ARG A 39 6.45 -13.50 5.78
CA ARG A 39 4.99 -13.33 5.74
C ARG A 39 4.66 -12.02 5.06
N PHE A 40 3.59 -12.00 4.29
CA PHE A 40 3.14 -10.81 3.59
C PHE A 40 1.62 -10.67 3.64
N MET A 41 1.15 -9.45 3.55
CA MET A 41 -0.25 -9.08 3.44
C MET A 41 -0.43 -8.14 2.27
N GLN A 42 -1.49 -8.36 1.49
CA GLN A 42 -1.85 -7.48 0.38
C GLN A 42 -2.95 -6.53 0.81
N ILE A 43 -2.92 -5.32 0.27
CA ILE A 43 -3.97 -4.30 0.47
C ILE A 43 -4.30 -3.70 -0.90
N LEU A 44 -5.58 -3.68 -1.24
CA LEU A 44 -6.09 -2.99 -2.41
C LEU A 44 -6.40 -1.54 -2.04
N LEU A 45 -5.69 -0.62 -2.69
CA LEU A 45 -5.83 0.82 -2.50
C LEU A 45 -6.48 1.42 -3.74
N GLU A 46 -7.29 2.45 -3.55
CA GLU A 46 -7.90 3.21 -4.65
C GLU A 46 -7.73 4.71 -4.41
N ASP A 47 -7.30 5.48 -5.41
CA ASP A 47 -7.27 6.94 -5.31
C ASP A 47 -8.61 7.59 -5.65
N LYS A 48 -8.67 8.93 -5.55
CA LYS A 48 -9.88 9.72 -5.87
C LYS A 48 -10.37 9.58 -7.32
N HIS A 49 -9.52 9.08 -8.23
CA HIS A 49 -9.86 8.87 -9.64
C HIS A 49 -10.33 7.44 -9.93
N GLY A 50 -10.42 6.58 -8.90
CA GLY A 50 -10.79 5.17 -9.06
C GLY A 50 -9.62 4.30 -9.52
N ILE A 51 -8.39 4.83 -9.57
CA ILE A 51 -7.22 4.05 -9.95
C ILE A 51 -6.83 3.16 -8.79
N ARG A 52 -6.66 1.87 -9.08
CA ARG A 52 -6.38 0.85 -8.07
C ARG A 52 -4.95 0.35 -8.17
N VAL A 53 -4.31 0.21 -7.01
CA VAL A 53 -2.99 -0.42 -6.88
C VAL A 53 -2.99 -1.38 -5.71
N GLN A 54 -2.11 -2.38 -5.80
CA GLN A 54 -1.91 -3.33 -4.72
C GLN A 54 -0.67 -2.94 -3.92
N ALA A 55 -0.85 -2.65 -2.63
CA ALA A 55 0.24 -2.53 -1.68
C ALA A 55 0.55 -3.89 -1.05
N VAL A 56 1.82 -4.10 -0.68
CA VAL A 56 2.29 -5.28 0.03
C VAL A 56 3.00 -4.84 1.30
N VAL A 57 2.63 -5.44 2.41
CA VAL A 57 3.20 -5.24 3.75
C VAL A 57 3.85 -6.54 4.18
N PHE A 58 5.00 -6.48 4.86
CA PHE A 58 5.77 -7.66 5.26
C PHE A 58 5.92 -7.78 6.78
N ASP A 59 5.96 -9.01 7.25
CA ASP A 59 6.35 -9.41 8.61
C ASP A 59 5.78 -8.51 9.73
N ASN A 60 6.67 -7.81 10.46
CA ASN A 60 6.35 -7.07 11.68
C ASN A 60 5.45 -5.85 11.44
N ASP A 61 5.35 -5.38 10.20
CA ASP A 61 4.46 -4.28 9.86
C ASP A 61 3.01 -4.74 9.72
N ILE A 62 2.75 -6.03 9.48
CA ILE A 62 1.41 -6.57 9.25
C ILE A 62 0.46 -6.29 10.42
N PRO A 63 0.80 -6.60 11.70
CA PRO A 63 -0.12 -6.34 12.83
C PRO A 63 -0.43 -4.85 13.00
N ARG A 64 0.55 -3.98 12.71
CA ARG A 64 0.38 -2.53 12.79
C ARG A 64 -0.63 -2.05 11.74
N TYR A 65 -0.48 -2.46 10.49
CA TYR A 65 -1.40 -2.03 9.44
C TYR A 65 -2.79 -2.67 9.57
N ASN A 66 -2.89 -3.91 10.05
CA ASN A 66 -4.20 -4.54 10.34
C ASN A 66 -5.01 -3.79 11.41
N SER A 67 -4.34 -3.26 12.43
CA SER A 67 -5.01 -2.47 13.47
C SER A 67 -5.30 -1.02 13.07
N THR A 68 -4.56 -0.48 12.09
CA THR A 68 -4.66 0.93 11.68
C THR A 68 -5.59 1.14 10.48
N LEU A 69 -5.59 0.22 9.52
CA LEU A 69 -6.26 0.38 8.24
C LEU A 69 -7.66 -0.22 8.28
N HIS A 70 -8.66 0.65 8.17
CA HIS A 70 -10.06 0.28 8.14
C HIS A 70 -10.61 0.34 6.72
N LEU A 71 -11.48 -0.63 6.39
CA LEU A 71 -12.18 -0.69 5.12
C LEU A 71 -12.92 0.63 4.85
N ASP A 72 -12.91 1.09 3.60
CA ASP A 72 -13.53 2.32 3.11
C ASP A 72 -13.04 3.64 3.74
N SER A 73 -12.03 3.58 4.61
CA SER A 73 -11.40 4.76 5.19
C SER A 73 -10.28 5.30 4.28
N CYS A 74 -10.08 6.62 4.32
CA CYS A 74 -9.08 7.33 3.53
C CYS A 74 -7.82 7.61 4.35
N TYR A 75 -6.65 7.34 3.77
CA TYR A 75 -5.35 7.54 4.38
C TYR A 75 -4.38 8.23 3.43
N THR A 76 -3.36 8.88 3.99
CA THR A 76 -2.20 9.32 3.22
C THR A 76 -1.11 8.27 3.30
N ILE A 77 -0.81 7.63 2.18
CA ILE A 77 0.34 6.74 2.03
C ILE A 77 1.51 7.56 1.49
N SER A 78 2.70 7.36 2.05
CA SER A 78 3.88 8.11 1.63
C SER A 78 5.14 7.27 1.70
N ASN A 79 6.14 7.63 0.88
CA ASN A 79 7.49 7.06 0.92
C ASN A 79 7.56 5.52 0.83
N ALA A 80 6.53 4.86 0.30
CA ALA A 80 6.58 3.43 0.05
C ALA A 80 7.42 3.14 -1.20
N SER A 81 8.02 1.96 -1.23
CA SER A 81 8.74 1.49 -2.42
C SER A 81 7.74 1.07 -3.50
N VAL A 82 7.90 1.57 -4.71
CA VAL A 82 7.03 1.27 -5.85
C VAL A 82 7.76 0.30 -6.77
N LYS A 83 7.06 -0.75 -7.20
CA LYS A 83 7.56 -1.75 -8.14
C LYS A 83 6.73 -1.68 -9.43
N PRO A 84 7.36 -1.80 -10.60
CA PRO A 84 6.60 -1.97 -11.84
C PRO A 84 5.76 -3.25 -11.75
N GLN A 85 4.60 -3.24 -12.41
CA GLN A 85 3.79 -4.45 -12.61
C GLN A 85 4.41 -5.37 -13.66
#